data_AF-A0A370H3F8-F1
#
_entry.id   AF-A0A370H3F8-F1
#
_cell.length_a   1.000
_cell.length_b   1.000
_cell.length_c   1.000
_cell.angle_alpha   90.00
_cell.angle_beta   90.00
_cell.angle_gamma   90.00
#
_symmetry.space_group_name_H-M   'P 1'
#
loop_
_entity.id
_entity.type
_entity.pdbx_description
1 polymer ?
#
loop_
_entity_poly.entity_id
_entity_poly.type
_entity_poly.pdbx_seq_one_letter_code
_entity_poly.pdbx_strand_id
1 'polypeptide(L)'
;MSRIEIEDLPADTAEVLSRRARHAGMPVVDYVRRELTTLTTKRVPIDTVVEFLESERPDYPAPSIDEGAMALIDTYNLPADAWSVLSRRAGATGVSLGDYVRQELITLARRSTIEEEMLEFREMMDRDPNLDIDMSAVEESIRYARGL
;
A
#
# COMPACT_ATOMS: atom_id res chain seq x y z
N MET A 1 -6.21 -5.04 -21.11
CA MET A 1 -5.15 -5.03 -20.09
C MET A 1 -5.59 -4.00 -19.06
N SER A 2 -5.48 -4.32 -17.78
CA SER A 2 -6.35 -3.72 -16.76
C SER A 2 -5.84 -2.39 -16.20
N ARG A 3 -6.78 -1.50 -15.90
CA ARG A 3 -6.56 -0.33 -15.04
C ARG A 3 -6.09 -0.86 -13.66
N ILE A 4 -5.45 -0.03 -12.85
CA ILE A 4 -5.28 -0.40 -11.44
C ILE A 4 -6.58 -0.04 -10.74
N GLU A 5 -7.61 -0.83 -10.96
CA GLU A 5 -8.76 -0.84 -10.08
C GLU A 5 -8.48 -1.86 -8.97
N ILE A 6 -9.05 -1.65 -7.78
CA ILE A 6 -8.86 -2.59 -6.67
C ILE A 6 -9.32 -4.00 -7.07
N GLU A 7 -10.31 -4.06 -7.95
CA GLU A 7 -10.88 -5.28 -8.54
C GLU A 7 -9.89 -6.03 -9.45
N ASP A 8 -8.83 -5.37 -9.91
CA ASP A 8 -7.76 -5.95 -10.72
C ASP A 8 -6.57 -6.47 -9.89
N LEU A 9 -6.61 -6.30 -8.57
CA LEU A 9 -5.66 -6.91 -7.64
C LEU A 9 -6.04 -8.37 -7.36
N PRO A 10 -5.10 -9.22 -6.91
CA PRO A 10 -5.46 -10.54 -6.37
C PRO A 10 -6.55 -10.41 -5.31
N ALA A 11 -7.54 -11.31 -5.32
CA ALA A 11 -8.74 -11.21 -4.48
C ALA A 11 -8.42 -10.94 -3.00
N ASP A 12 -7.46 -11.68 -2.43
CA ASP A 12 -7.03 -11.52 -1.04
C ASP A 12 -6.45 -10.11 -0.77
N THR A 13 -5.75 -9.52 -1.75
CA THR A 13 -5.22 -8.16 -1.66
C THR A 13 -6.35 -7.14 -1.66
N ALA A 14 -7.31 -7.29 -2.58
CA ALA A 14 -8.47 -6.41 -2.68
C ALA A 14 -9.33 -6.46 -1.39
N GLU A 15 -9.53 -7.66 -0.84
CA GLU A 15 -10.27 -7.87 0.40
C GLU A 15 -9.60 -7.18 1.60
N VAL A 16 -8.28 -7.37 1.78
CA VAL A 16 -7.53 -6.76 2.88
C VAL A 16 -7.59 -5.23 2.78
N LEU A 17 -7.35 -4.65 1.62
CA LEU A 17 -7.41 -3.19 1.44
C LEU A 17 -8.83 -2.65 1.69
N SER A 18 -9.86 -3.37 1.24
CA SER A 18 -11.26 -3.01 1.49
C SER A 18 -11.64 -3.12 2.96
N ARG A 19 -11.16 -4.15 3.67
CA ARG A 19 -11.34 -4.33 5.12
C ARG A 19 -10.70 -3.17 5.89
N ARG A 20 -9.45 -2.83 5.57
CA ARG A 20 -8.72 -1.73 6.21
C ARG A 20 -9.36 -0.37 5.94
N ALA A 21 -9.84 -0.13 4.71
CA ALA A 21 -10.58 1.08 4.38
C ALA A 21 -11.86 1.22 5.20
N ARG A 22 -12.64 0.13 5.34
CA ARG A 22 -13.84 0.10 6.20
C ARG A 22 -13.52 0.40 7.66
N HIS A 23 -12.47 -0.22 8.21
CA HIS A 23 -12.04 0.06 9.59
C HIS A 23 -11.59 1.52 9.78
N ALA A 24 -10.92 2.10 8.78
CA ALA A 24 -10.55 3.51 8.79
C ALA A 24 -11.74 4.46 8.57
N GLY A 25 -12.95 3.95 8.31
CA GLY A 25 -14.13 4.75 7.98
C GLY A 25 -14.02 5.49 6.65
N MET A 26 -13.21 4.99 5.71
CA MET A 26 -12.90 5.64 4.45
C MET A 26 -13.41 4.85 3.24
N PRO A 27 -13.83 5.53 2.14
CA PRO A 27 -13.96 4.90 0.84
C PRO A 27 -12.64 4.25 0.42
N VAL A 28 -12.70 3.07 -0.21
CA VAL A 28 -11.48 2.30 -0.50
C VAL A 28 -10.53 3.05 -1.45
N VAL A 29 -11.06 3.82 -2.39
CA VAL A 29 -10.28 4.69 -3.29
C VAL A 29 -9.50 5.76 -2.50
N ASP A 30 -10.14 6.41 -1.53
CA ASP A 30 -9.48 7.42 -0.70
C ASP A 30 -8.46 6.81 0.27
N TYR A 31 -8.75 5.61 0.78
CA TYR A 31 -7.79 4.84 1.57
C TYR A 31 -6.55 4.50 0.74
N VAL A 32 -6.71 3.94 -0.46
CA VAL A 32 -5.59 3.63 -1.35
C VAL A 32 -4.81 4.88 -1.73
N ARG A 33 -5.47 6.00 -2.07
CA ARG A 33 -4.80 7.30 -2.30
C ARG A 33 -3.93 7.68 -1.10
N ARG A 34 -4.47 7.60 0.11
CA ARG A 34 -3.75 7.94 1.35
C ARG A 34 -2.55 7.04 1.57
N GLU A 35 -2.69 5.74 1.39
CA GLU A 35 -1.60 4.78 1.57
C GLU A 35 -0.50 4.97 0.53
N LEU A 36 -0.85 5.15 -0.75
CA LEU A 36 0.11 5.45 -1.82
C LEU A 36 0.85 6.77 -1.57
N THR A 37 0.15 7.80 -1.12
CA THR A 37 0.78 9.08 -0.71
C THR A 37 1.69 8.88 0.50
N THR A 38 1.29 8.04 1.45
CA THR A 38 2.12 7.75 2.62
C THR A 38 3.40 6.99 2.23
N LEU A 39 3.32 6.07 1.26
CA LEU A 39 4.49 5.34 0.75
C LEU A 39 5.56 6.28 0.17
N THR A 40 5.17 7.41 -0.41
CA THR A 40 6.12 8.38 -0.97
C THR A 40 6.80 9.24 0.09
N THR A 41 6.27 9.32 1.31
CA THR A 41 6.90 10.08 2.41
C THR A 41 8.04 9.32 3.09
N LYS A 42 8.07 7.99 2.96
CA LYS A 42 9.06 7.13 3.61
C LYS A 42 10.24 6.88 2.67
N ARG A 43 11.46 7.06 3.19
CA ARG A 43 12.67 6.62 2.48
C ARG A 43 12.72 5.09 2.47
N VAL A 44 12.93 4.51 1.31
CA VAL A 44 13.01 3.06 1.07
C VAL A 44 14.32 2.71 0.35
N PRO A 45 14.78 1.45 0.36
CA PRO A 45 16.06 1.08 -0.24
C PRO A 45 16.22 1.46 -1.72
N ILE A 46 15.14 1.44 -2.51
CA ILE A 46 15.19 1.82 -3.93
C ILE A 46 15.51 3.31 -4.13
N ASP A 47 15.27 4.17 -3.13
CA ASP A 47 15.58 5.60 -3.22
C ASP A 47 17.07 5.86 -3.41
N THR A 48 17.94 5.01 -2.87
CA THR A 48 19.40 5.11 -3.12
C THR A 48 19.74 4.84 -4.59
N VAL A 49 18.99 3.95 -5.25
CA VAL A 49 19.16 3.69 -6.70
C VAL A 49 18.62 4.85 -7.52
N VAL A 50 17.48 5.42 -7.12
CA VAL A 50 16.95 6.64 -7.73
C VAL A 50 17.97 7.78 -7.66
N GLU A 51 18.51 8.06 -6.48
CA GLU A 51 19.53 9.09 -6.27
C GLU A 51 20.76 8.86 -7.17
N PHE A 52 21.23 7.61 -7.27
CA PHE A 52 22.35 7.24 -8.15
C PHE A 52 22.04 7.43 -9.63
N LEU A 53 20.85 7.04 -10.08
CA LEU A 53 20.44 7.21 -11.48
C LEU A 53 20.30 8.69 -11.84
N GLU A 54 19.72 9.49 -10.94
CA GLU A 54 19.60 10.94 -11.12
C GLU A 54 20.98 11.63 -11.21
N SER A 55 21.99 11.15 -10.46
CA SER A 55 23.34 11.75 -10.47
C SER A 55 24.21 11.27 -11.62
N GLU A 56 24.27 9.96 -11.86
CA GLU A 56 25.22 9.35 -12.80
C GLU A 56 24.65 9.10 -14.20
N ARG A 57 23.32 9.08 -14.32
CA ARG A 57 22.62 8.79 -15.59
C ARG A 57 21.38 9.67 -15.75
N PRO A 58 21.54 10.99 -15.87
CA PRO A 58 20.40 11.91 -16.01
C PRO A 58 19.52 11.62 -17.24
N ASP A 59 20.08 10.97 -18.27
CA ASP A 59 19.35 10.52 -19.46
C ASP A 59 18.69 9.13 -19.32
N TYR A 60 18.70 8.55 -18.11
CA TYR A 60 18.06 7.26 -17.87
C TYR A 60 16.55 7.37 -18.16
N PRO A 61 15.99 6.44 -18.96
CA PRO A 61 14.62 6.56 -19.41
C PRO A 61 13.65 6.51 -18.22
N ALA A 62 12.65 7.41 -18.26
CA ALA A 62 11.49 7.32 -17.38
C ALA A 62 10.79 5.96 -17.56
N PRO A 63 10.08 5.44 -16.53
CA PRO A 63 9.31 4.22 -16.68
C PRO A 63 8.26 4.39 -17.78
N SER A 64 7.86 3.27 -18.39
CA SER A 64 6.69 3.28 -19.26
C SER A 64 5.44 3.65 -18.45
N ILE A 65 4.68 4.61 -18.99
CA ILE A 65 3.34 4.93 -18.52
C ILE A 65 2.38 4.00 -19.26
N ASP A 66 1.74 3.10 -18.53
CA ASP A 66 0.74 2.17 -19.06
C ASP A 66 -0.69 2.60 -18.66
N GLU A 67 -1.72 1.86 -19.13
CA GLU A 67 -3.11 2.11 -18.73
C GLU A 67 -3.33 2.00 -17.21
N GLY A 68 -2.51 1.20 -16.52
CA GLY A 68 -2.54 1.07 -15.06
C GLY A 68 -2.11 2.36 -14.36
N ALA A 69 -1.10 3.05 -14.91
CA ALA A 69 -0.66 4.35 -14.44
C ALA A 69 -1.76 5.41 -14.60
N MET A 70 -2.54 5.39 -15.68
CA MET A 70 -3.64 6.35 -15.88
C MET A 70 -4.68 6.30 -14.74
N ALA A 71 -4.93 5.13 -14.16
CA ALA A 71 -5.82 4.98 -13.01
C ALA A 71 -5.33 5.74 -11.76
N LEU A 72 -4.01 5.95 -11.61
CA LEU A 72 -3.48 6.73 -10.49
C LEU A 72 -3.84 8.22 -10.61
N ILE A 73 -4.03 8.75 -11.83
CA ILE A 73 -4.54 10.11 -12.05
C ILE A 73 -6.06 10.12 -11.97
N ASP A 74 -6.71 9.29 -12.77
CA ASP A 74 -8.14 9.42 -13.05
C ASP A 74 -9.01 8.83 -11.92
N THR A 75 -8.60 7.70 -11.34
CA THR A 75 -9.36 6.98 -10.30
C THR A 75 -8.94 7.42 -8.91
N TYR A 76 -7.62 7.40 -8.64
CA TYR A 76 -7.12 7.71 -7.31
C TYR A 76 -6.77 9.18 -7.13
N ASN A 77 -6.80 10.05 -8.15
CA ASN A 77 -6.46 11.48 -8.04
C ASN A 77 -5.20 11.72 -7.18
N LEU A 78 -4.12 11.01 -7.51
CA LEU A 78 -2.87 11.05 -6.75
C LEU A 78 -2.22 12.44 -6.88
N PRO A 79 -1.68 13.02 -5.79
CA PRO A 79 -0.91 14.25 -5.87
C PRO A 79 0.29 14.14 -6.82
N ALA A 80 0.63 15.23 -7.53
CA ALA A 80 1.68 15.22 -8.55
C ALA A 80 3.08 14.90 -8.01
N ASP A 81 3.36 15.30 -6.76
CA ASP A 81 4.59 14.94 -6.04
C ASP A 81 4.65 13.45 -5.73
N ALA A 82 3.55 12.86 -5.25
CA ALA A 82 3.45 11.42 -5.02
C ALA A 82 3.63 10.64 -6.34
N TRP A 83 2.99 11.10 -7.41
CA TRP A 83 3.16 10.54 -8.75
C TRP A 83 4.62 10.57 -9.22
N SER A 84 5.30 11.70 -9.03
CA SER A 84 6.71 11.86 -9.41
C SER A 84 7.63 10.91 -8.64
N VAL A 85 7.41 10.73 -7.34
CA VAL A 85 8.18 9.78 -6.52
C VAL A 85 7.97 8.35 -6.99
N LEU A 86 6.71 7.92 -7.17
CA LEU A 86 6.40 6.56 -7.64
C LEU A 86 6.95 6.31 -9.04
N SER A 87 6.89 7.29 -9.94
CA SER A 87 7.46 7.21 -11.29
C SER A 87 8.98 6.99 -11.23
N ARG A 88 9.69 7.75 -10.40
CA ARG A 88 11.14 7.58 -10.26
C ARG A 88 11.52 6.21 -9.70
N ARG A 89 10.80 5.74 -8.69
CA ARG A 89 10.99 4.40 -8.13
C ARG A 89 10.70 3.30 -9.16
N ALA A 90 9.60 3.41 -9.90
CA ALA A 90 9.28 2.48 -10.99
C ALA A 90 10.39 2.44 -12.05
N GLY A 91 10.88 3.62 -12.47
CA GLY A 91 12.01 3.74 -13.39
C GLY A 91 13.26 3.03 -12.88
N ALA A 92 13.63 3.24 -11.60
CA ALA A 92 14.78 2.58 -10.99
C ALA A 92 14.66 1.05 -10.92
N THR A 93 13.43 0.51 -10.90
CA THR A 93 13.18 -0.94 -10.96
C THR A 93 13.08 -1.50 -12.39
N GLY A 94 13.00 -0.64 -13.40
CA GLY A 94 12.86 -1.04 -14.80
C GLY A 94 11.48 -1.60 -15.17
N VAL A 95 10.47 -1.40 -14.33
CA VAL A 95 9.08 -1.83 -14.58
C VAL A 95 8.20 -0.62 -14.91
N SER A 96 7.01 -0.88 -15.46
CA SER A 96 6.05 0.20 -15.71
C SER A 96 5.53 0.78 -14.38
N LEU A 97 5.06 2.03 -14.41
CA LEU A 97 4.51 2.65 -13.21
C LEU A 97 3.29 1.87 -12.68
N GLY A 98 2.48 1.31 -13.57
CA GLY A 98 1.33 0.53 -13.16
C GLY A 98 1.73 -0.75 -12.41
N ASP A 99 2.66 -1.53 -12.97
CA ASP A 99 3.13 -2.76 -12.33
C ASP A 99 3.84 -2.47 -11.01
N TYR A 100 4.61 -1.39 -10.92
CA TYR A 100 5.24 -0.95 -9.69
C TYR A 100 4.20 -0.69 -8.59
N VAL A 101 3.17 0.11 -8.88
CA VAL A 101 2.13 0.42 -7.88
C VAL A 101 1.33 -0.81 -7.50
N ARG A 102 1.02 -1.70 -8.45
CA ARG A 102 0.38 -2.98 -8.15
C ARG A 102 1.21 -3.79 -7.13
N GLN A 103 2.53 -3.88 -7.33
CA GLN A 103 3.43 -4.59 -6.41
C GLN A 103 3.47 -3.93 -5.02
N GLU A 104 3.48 -2.60 -4.96
CA GLU A 104 3.44 -1.87 -3.69
C GLU A 104 2.12 -2.10 -2.94
N LEU A 105 0.98 -2.11 -3.64
CA LEU A 105 -0.33 -2.42 -3.03
C LEU A 105 -0.42 -3.87 -2.52
N ILE A 106 0.13 -4.83 -3.28
CA ILE A 106 0.23 -6.23 -2.82
C ILE A 106 1.12 -6.32 -1.58
N THR A 107 2.26 -5.62 -1.58
CA THR A 107 3.19 -5.59 -0.45
C THR A 107 2.54 -4.94 0.78
N LEU A 108 1.77 -3.87 0.58
CA LEU A 108 1.02 -3.19 1.62
C LEU A 108 -0.02 -4.11 2.25
N ALA A 109 -0.77 -4.87 1.45
CA ALA A 109 -1.75 -5.82 1.94
C ALA A 109 -1.11 -7.01 2.69
N ARG A 110 0.10 -7.43 2.30
CA ARG A 110 0.83 -8.51 2.98
C ARG A 110 1.46 -8.10 4.31
N ARG A 111 1.68 -6.80 4.54
CA ARG A 111 2.25 -6.32 5.80
C ARG A 111 1.18 -6.36 6.89
N SER A 112 1.31 -7.31 7.82
CA SER A 112 0.51 -7.32 9.03
C SER A 112 0.99 -6.23 10.00
N THR A 113 0.07 -5.36 10.39
CA THR A 113 0.30 -4.37 11.46
C THR A 113 -0.33 -4.84 12.76
N ILE A 114 0.16 -4.37 13.91
CA ILE A 114 -0.49 -4.65 15.20
C ILE A 114 -1.97 -4.26 15.13
N GLU A 115 -2.27 -3.09 14.56
CA GLU A 115 -3.64 -2.61 14.40
C GLU A 115 -4.51 -3.57 13.56
N GLU A 116 -3.92 -4.30 12.62
CA GLU A 116 -4.65 -5.27 11.80
C GLU A 116 -4.88 -6.58 12.55
N GLU A 117 -3.88 -7.08 13.27
CA GLU A 117 -4.05 -8.25 14.14
C GLU A 117 -5.12 -7.94 15.21
N MET A 118 -5.08 -6.74 15.79
CA MET A 118 -6.10 -6.27 16.73
C MET A 118 -7.48 -6.13 16.09
N LEU A 119 -7.56 -5.71 14.83
CA LEU A 119 -8.84 -5.65 14.09
C LEU A 119 -9.44 -7.05 13.94
N GLU A 120 -8.64 -8.07 13.63
CA GLU A 120 -9.13 -9.44 13.48
C GLU A 120 -9.75 -9.99 14.77
N PHE A 121 -9.14 -9.70 15.92
CA PHE A 121 -9.72 -10.07 17.22
C PHE A 121 -11.03 -9.33 17.50
N ARG A 122 -11.13 -8.03 17.16
CA ARG A 122 -12.39 -7.27 17.31
C ARG A 122 -13.49 -7.84 16.40
N GLU A 123 -13.18 -8.14 15.14
CA GLU A 123 -14.14 -8.74 14.21
C GLU A 123 -14.62 -10.12 14.67
N MET A 124 -13.76 -10.89 15.34
CA MET A 124 -14.16 -12.15 15.98
C MET A 124 -15.13 -11.93 17.14
N MET A 125 -14.86 -10.96 18.03
CA MET A 125 -15.75 -10.63 19.14
C MET A 125 -17.10 -10.07 18.67
N ASP A 126 -17.10 -9.27 17.60
CA ASP A 126 -18.34 -8.76 17.00
C ASP A 126 -19.19 -9.89 16.40
N ARG A 127 -18.55 -10.95 15.88
CA ARG A 127 -19.23 -12.11 15.29
C ARG A 127 -19.75 -13.09 16.34
N ASP A 128 -19.04 -13.28 17.44
CA ASP A 128 -19.45 -14.12 18.56
C ASP A 128 -19.41 -13.32 19.87
N PRO A 129 -20.56 -12.77 20.30
CA PRO A 129 -20.65 -11.97 21.53
C PRO A 129 -20.33 -12.75 22.82
N ASN A 130 -20.16 -14.08 22.76
CA ASN A 130 -19.75 -14.88 23.92
C ASN A 130 -18.22 -14.94 24.07
N LEU A 131 -17.46 -14.45 23.09
CA LEU A 131 -16.00 -14.31 23.20
C LEU A 131 -15.67 -13.12 24.09
N ASP A 132 -15.17 -13.40 25.29
CA ASP A 132 -14.57 -12.41 26.19
C ASP A 132 -13.05 -12.45 26.05
N ILE A 133 -12.51 -11.61 25.15
CA ILE A 133 -11.08 -11.51 24.88
C ILE A 133 -10.56 -10.21 25.51
N ASP A 134 -9.56 -10.33 26.38
CA ASP A 134 -8.83 -9.18 26.89
C ASP A 134 -7.94 -8.58 25.78
N MET A 135 -8.48 -7.58 25.09
CA MET A 135 -7.80 -6.91 23.99
C MET A 135 -6.50 -6.22 24.43
N SER A 136 -6.38 -5.82 25.70
CA SER A 136 -5.14 -5.22 26.19
C SER A 136 -4.04 -6.27 26.31
N ALA A 137 -4.37 -7.44 26.87
CA ALA A 137 -3.44 -8.56 26.98
C ALA A 137 -3.02 -9.10 25.60
N VAL A 138 -3.94 -9.12 24.62
CA VAL A 138 -3.63 -9.48 23.23
C VAL A 138 -2.65 -8.47 22.61
N GLU A 139 -2.89 -7.18 22.79
CA GLU A 139 -2.00 -6.14 22.26
C GLU A 139 -0.59 -6.26 22.84
N GLU A 140 -0.47 -6.45 24.16
CA GLU A 140 0.83 -6.67 24.82
C GLU A 140 1.53 -7.93 24.32
N SER A 141 0.78 -9.02 24.13
CA SER A 141 1.32 -10.28 23.61
C SER A 141 1.86 -10.12 22.19
N ILE A 142 1.15 -9.38 21.34
CA ILE A 142 1.58 -9.05 19.97
C ILE A 142 2.83 -8.18 19.99
N ARG A 143 2.86 -7.13 20.81
CA ARG A 143 4.05 -6.27 20.97
C ARG A 143 5.27 -7.08 21.40
N TYR A 144 5.11 -7.93 22.42
CA TYR A 144 6.16 -8.83 22.88
C TYR A 144 6.67 -9.76 21.76
N ALA A 145 5.77 -10.43 21.03
CA ALA A 145 6.13 -11.33 19.94
C ALA A 145 6.87 -10.62 18.80
N ARG A 146 6.57 -9.33 18.58
CA ARG A 146 7.22 -8.46 17.58
C ARG A 146 8.48 -7.77 18.11
N GLY A 147 8.81 -7.93 19.40
CA GLY A 147 9.97 -7.29 20.04
C GLY A 147 9.84 -5.76 20.16
N LEU A 148 8.62 -5.26 20.34
CA LEU A 148 8.30 -3.83 20.47
C LEU A 148 8.07 -3.42 21.93
#